data_AF-S8D448-F1
#
_entry.id   AF-S8D448-F1
#
_cell.length_a   1.000
_cell.length_b   1.000
_cell.length_c   1.000
_cell.angle_alpha   90.00
_cell.angle_beta   90.00
_cell.angle_gamma   90.00
#
_symmetry.space_group_name_H-M   'P 1'
#
loop_
_entity.id
_entity.type
_entity.pdbx_description
1 polymer ?
#
loop_
_entity_poly.entity_id
_entity_poly.type
_entity_poly.pdbx_seq_one_letter_code
_entity_poly.pdbx_strand_id
1 'polypeptide(L)'
;MAEDLVLDTAIRDWVLIPLSLVMVLIGILRYNISKLMRSDQTPDLKNLKEGQLIIRARNLRAAANFIPAKAFRSRRFYYTNEENGLLFVPKGQAQNPQAQMFSDPNMAMDMMKKNLSMIIPQTLTFAWVNFFFSGFVAAKIPFPLTQRFRGMLQNGIDLSAVDVSYVSSRSWYFLNLFGLRGLFSLILGEEN
;
A
#
# COMPACT_ATOMS: atom_id res chain seq x y z
N MET A 1 -35.46 -11.71 22.93
CA MET A 1 -35.79 -11.09 21.64
C MET A 1 -35.16 -9.72 21.67
N ALA A 2 -34.03 -9.52 20.98
CA ALA A 2 -33.41 -8.19 20.96
C ALA A 2 -34.33 -7.29 20.14
N GLU A 3 -34.84 -6.22 20.76
CA GLU A 3 -35.58 -5.20 20.02
C GLU A 3 -34.64 -4.64 18.94
N ASP A 4 -35.06 -4.73 17.69
CA ASP A 4 -34.30 -4.15 16.59
C ASP A 4 -34.34 -2.63 16.74
N LEU A 5 -33.15 -2.04 16.85
CA LEU A 5 -33.01 -0.60 16.99
C LEU A 5 -33.52 0.05 15.70
N VAL A 6 -34.60 0.83 15.80
CA VAL A 6 -35.10 1.61 14.68
C VAL A 6 -34.11 2.74 14.43
N LEU A 7 -33.31 2.61 13.38
CA LEU A 7 -32.39 3.65 12.94
C LEU A 7 -33.18 4.70 12.15
N ASP A 8 -32.85 5.97 12.38
CA ASP A 8 -33.45 7.07 11.64
C ASP A 8 -33.04 6.99 10.15
N THR A 9 -34.03 7.11 9.27
CA THR A 9 -33.81 7.10 7.82
C THR A 9 -32.98 8.32 7.38
N ALA A 10 -33.03 9.42 8.13
CA ALA A 10 -32.19 10.59 7.88
C ALA A 10 -30.69 10.28 7.98
N ILE A 11 -30.26 9.36 8.85
CA ILE A 11 -28.85 8.97 8.97
C ILE A 11 -28.36 8.30 7.68
N ARG A 12 -29.21 7.53 7.00
CA ARG A 12 -28.87 6.93 5.71
C ARG A 12 -28.59 7.99 4.65
N ASP A 13 -29.50 8.97 4.54
CA ASP A 13 -29.49 9.94 3.45
C ASP A 13 -28.45 11.05 3.68
N TRP A 14 -28.16 11.40 4.94
CA TRP A 14 -27.22 12.46 5.30
C TRP A 14 -25.82 11.97 5.71
N VAL A 15 -25.67 10.71 6.11
CA VAL A 15 -24.37 10.17 6.53
C VAL A 15 -23.88 9.09 5.58
N LEU A 16 -24.63 8.01 5.38
CA LEU A 16 -24.11 6.85 4.64
C LEU A 16 -23.83 7.18 3.18
N ILE A 17 -24.81 7.74 2.46
CA ILE A 17 -24.69 8.05 1.03
C ILE A 17 -23.63 9.14 0.79
N PRO A 18 -23.65 10.29 1.51
CA PRO A 18 -22.65 11.33 1.29
C PRO A 18 -21.24 10.89 1.68
N LEU A 19 -21.08 10.13 2.77
CA LEU A 19 -19.77 9.62 3.20
C LEU A 19 -19.17 8.69 2.15
N SER A 20 -19.95 7.72 1.63
CA SER A 20 -19.48 6.82 0.57
C SER A 20 -19.13 7.57 -0.71
N LEU A 21 -19.91 8.59 -1.11
CA LEU A 21 -19.62 9.42 -2.28
C LEU A 21 -18.31 10.21 -2.10
N VAL A 22 -18.15 10.89 -0.95
CA VAL A 22 -16.93 11.65 -0.64
C VAL A 22 -15.71 10.74 -0.62
N MET A 23 -15.83 9.52 -0.09
CA MET A 23 -14.76 8.53 -0.09
C MET A 23 -14.30 8.15 -1.50
N VAL A 24 -15.25 7.98 -2.44
CA VAL A 24 -14.93 7.74 -3.85
C VAL A 24 -14.22 8.93 -4.47
N LEU A 25 -14.74 10.14 -4.26
CA LEU A 25 -14.15 11.38 -4.79
C LEU A 25 -12.74 11.63 -4.27
N ILE A 26 -12.51 11.45 -2.96
CA ILE A 26 -11.17 11.58 -2.35
C ILE A 26 -10.22 10.52 -2.92
N GLY A 27 -10.69 9.30 -3.15
CA GLY A 27 -9.89 8.24 -3.76
C GLY A 27 -9.45 8.59 -5.19
N ILE A 28 -10.37 9.09 -6.01
CA ILE A 28 -10.06 9.54 -7.38
C ILE A 28 -9.13 10.75 -7.36
N LEU A 29 -9.39 11.74 -6.50
CA LEU A 29 -8.54 12.91 -6.35
C LEU A 29 -7.11 12.51 -5.96
N ARG A 30 -6.98 11.63 -4.95
CA ARG A 30 -5.69 11.10 -4.52
C ARG A 30 -4.95 10.43 -5.68
N TYR A 31 -5.61 9.57 -6.45
CA TYR A 31 -4.99 8.92 -7.60
C TYR A 31 -4.42 9.94 -8.60
N ASN A 32 -5.20 10.97 -8.94
CA ASN A 32 -4.75 12.01 -9.86
C ASN A 32 -3.59 12.83 -9.29
N ILE A 33 -3.62 13.18 -8.00
CA ILE A 33 -2.51 13.88 -7.32
C ILE A 33 -1.26 12.99 -7.31
N SER A 34 -1.39 11.71 -6.95
CA SER A 34 -0.28 10.77 -6.95
C SER A 34 0.31 10.60 -8.35
N LYS A 35 -0.52 10.55 -9.40
CA LYS A 35 -0.07 10.52 -10.79
C LYS A 35 0.70 11.79 -11.17
N LEU A 36 0.24 12.96 -10.73
CA LEU A 36 0.92 14.24 -10.98
C LEU A 36 2.24 14.37 -10.20
N MET A 37 2.30 13.77 -9.00
CA MET A 37 3.50 13.74 -8.17
C MET A 37 4.52 12.66 -8.57
N ARG A 38 4.20 11.77 -9.52
CA ARG A 38 5.19 10.82 -10.05
C ARG A 38 6.25 11.61 -10.81
N SER A 39 7.42 11.75 -10.19
CA SER A 39 8.63 12.22 -10.86
C SER A 39 9.39 11.03 -11.44
N ASP A 40 9.74 11.08 -12.72
CA ASP A 40 10.69 10.14 -13.31
C ASP A 40 12.10 10.52 -12.83
N GLN A 41 12.59 9.80 -11.82
CA GLN A 41 13.97 9.95 -11.37
C GLN A 41 14.87 9.33 -12.44
N THR A 42 15.77 10.12 -13.03
CA THR A 42 16.76 9.58 -13.97
C THR A 42 17.63 8.58 -13.22
N PRO A 43 17.59 7.29 -13.59
CA PRO A 43 18.35 6.29 -12.87
C PRO A 43 19.85 6.53 -13.09
N ASP A 44 20.64 6.39 -12.02
CA ASP A 44 22.09 6.48 -12.13
C ASP A 44 22.63 5.45 -13.13
N LEU A 45 23.41 5.93 -14.10
CA LEU A 45 24.01 5.11 -15.15
C LEU A 45 24.86 3.98 -14.58
N LYS A 46 25.50 4.18 -13.43
CA LYS A 46 26.28 3.14 -12.77
C LYS A 46 25.39 2.02 -12.24
N ASN A 47 24.36 2.37 -11.48
CA ASN A 47 23.37 1.42 -10.96
C ASN A 47 22.64 0.65 -12.07
N LEU A 48 22.32 1.31 -13.19
CA LEU A 48 21.72 0.64 -14.35
C LEU A 48 22.65 -0.40 -14.98
N LYS A 49 23.93 -0.06 -15.16
CA LYS A 49 24.92 -0.99 -15.72
C LYS A 49 25.09 -2.21 -14.82
N GLU A 50 25.17 -2.01 -13.50
CA GLU A 50 25.26 -3.09 -12.52
C GLU A 50 23.99 -3.96 -12.52
N GLY A 51 22.80 -3.36 -12.55
CA GLY A 51 21.53 -4.08 -12.66
C GLY A 51 21.41 -4.92 -13.92
N GLN A 52 21.78 -4.36 -15.08
CA GLN A 52 21.79 -5.09 -16.35
C GLN A 52 22.81 -6.24 -16.35
N LEU A 53 23.96 -6.06 -15.72
CA LEU A 53 24.98 -7.09 -15.57
C LEU A 53 24.45 -8.28 -14.74
N ILE A 54 23.73 -8.01 -13.63
CA ILE A 54 23.09 -9.04 -12.81
C ILE A 54 22.03 -9.81 -13.62
N ILE A 55 21.18 -9.11 -14.37
CA ILE A 55 20.16 -9.73 -15.23
C ILE A 55 20.83 -10.63 -16.27
N ARG A 56 21.90 -10.15 -16.91
CA ARG A 56 22.67 -10.93 -17.89
C ARG A 56 23.29 -12.18 -17.28
N ALA A 57 23.84 -12.09 -16.07
CA ALA A 57 24.39 -13.23 -15.36
C ALA A 57 23.31 -14.24 -14.95
N ARG A 58 22.15 -13.77 -14.48
CA ARG A 58 20.97 -14.61 -14.19
C ARG A 58 20.51 -15.36 -15.44
N ASN A 59 20.41 -14.66 -16.57
CA ASN A 59 20.00 -15.26 -17.85
C ASN A 59 21.03 -16.26 -18.35
N LEU A 60 22.33 -15.98 -18.21
CA LEU A 60 23.40 -16.91 -18.55
C LEU A 60 23.32 -18.21 -17.72
N ARG A 61 22.97 -18.11 -16.44
CA ARG A 61 22.77 -19.27 -15.56
C ARG A 61 21.51 -20.05 -15.95
N ALA A 62 20.40 -19.36 -16.20
CA ALA A 62 19.14 -20.00 -16.58
C ALA A 62 19.20 -20.67 -17.96
N ALA A 63 19.91 -20.06 -18.91
CA ALA A 63 20.07 -20.53 -20.28
C ALA A 63 21.37 -21.31 -20.52
N ALA A 64 22.01 -21.83 -19.46
CA ALA A 64 23.31 -22.51 -19.55
C ALA A 64 23.28 -23.73 -20.50
N ASN A 65 22.13 -24.39 -20.61
CA ASN A 65 21.95 -25.58 -21.45
C ASN A 65 21.80 -25.28 -22.95
N PHE A 66 21.56 -24.02 -23.33
CA PHE A 66 21.38 -23.61 -24.73
C PHE A 66 22.69 -23.18 -25.41
N ILE A 67 23.79 -23.11 -24.67
CA ILE A 67 25.09 -22.68 -25.20
C ILE A 67 26.16 -23.77 -25.03
N PRO A 68 27.16 -23.84 -25.93
CA PRO A 68 28.26 -24.78 -25.79
C PRO A 68 28.99 -24.63 -24.46
N ALA A 69 29.38 -25.75 -23.85
CA ALA A 69 30.02 -25.79 -22.54
C ALA A 69 31.29 -24.91 -22.45
N LYS A 70 32.06 -24.82 -23.53
CA LYS A 70 33.25 -23.95 -23.62
C LYS A 70 32.88 -22.47 -23.51
N ALA A 71 31.82 -22.03 -24.18
CA ALA A 71 31.35 -20.65 -24.16
C ALA A 71 30.68 -20.27 -22.83
N PHE A 72 30.04 -21.23 -22.15
CA PHE A 72 29.54 -21.02 -20.80
C PHE A 72 30.68 -20.84 -19.79
N ARG A 73 31.70 -21.70 -19.83
CA ARG A 73 32.86 -21.63 -18.92
C ARG A 73 33.63 -20.31 -19.07
N SER A 74 33.85 -19.82 -20.30
CA SER A 74 34.54 -18.54 -20.52
C SER A 74 33.76 -17.35 -19.97
N ARG A 75 32.44 -17.31 -20.18
CA ARG A 75 31.58 -16.25 -19.63
C ARG A 75 31.45 -16.34 -18.11
N ARG A 76 31.36 -17.54 -17.55
CA ARG A 76 31.40 -17.76 -16.10
C ARG A 76 32.70 -17.21 -15.51
N PHE A 77 33.83 -17.52 -16.13
CA PHE A 77 35.12 -17.01 -15.69
C PHE A 77 35.19 -15.48 -15.74
N TYR A 78 34.70 -14.86 -16.82
CA TYR A 78 34.62 -13.39 -16.94
C TYR A 78 33.84 -12.72 -15.79
N TYR A 79 32.77 -13.36 -15.29
CA TYR A 79 31.99 -12.82 -14.18
C TYR A 79 32.55 -13.14 -12.79
N THR A 80 33.17 -14.31 -12.60
CA THR A 80 33.54 -14.86 -11.28
C THR A 80 35.04 -14.80 -10.99
N ASN A 81 35.86 -14.19 -11.85
CA ASN A 81 37.31 -14.08 -11.61
C ASN A 81 37.61 -13.39 -10.26
N GLU A 82 38.56 -13.92 -9.48
CA GLU A 82 38.85 -13.46 -8.11
C GLU A 82 39.60 -12.11 -8.09
N GLU A 83 40.35 -11.80 -9.16
CA GLU A 83 41.11 -10.54 -9.24
C GLU A 83 40.32 -9.40 -9.93
N ASN A 84 39.47 -9.73 -10.91
CA ASN A 84 38.83 -8.75 -11.82
C ASN A 84 37.37 -9.12 -12.21
N GLY A 85 36.73 -10.07 -11.52
CA GLY A 85 35.38 -10.50 -11.84
C GLY A 85 34.37 -9.39 -11.60
N LEU A 86 33.54 -9.06 -12.59
CA LEU A 86 32.55 -7.99 -12.46
C LEU A 86 31.48 -8.24 -11.37
N LEU A 87 31.34 -9.48 -10.90
CA LEU A 87 30.44 -9.84 -9.80
C LEU A 87 31.19 -10.14 -8.50
N PHE A 88 32.53 -10.03 -8.48
CA PHE A 88 33.33 -10.24 -7.30
C PHE A 88 33.33 -8.98 -6.45
N VAL A 89 32.58 -9.01 -5.34
CA VAL A 89 32.64 -7.96 -4.31
C VAL A 89 33.74 -8.35 -3.32
N PRO A 90 34.78 -7.53 -3.11
CA PRO A 90 35.79 -7.79 -2.10
C PRO A 90 35.14 -8.01 -0.73
N LYS A 91 35.53 -9.08 -0.02
CA LYS A 91 35.00 -9.41 1.31
C LYS A 91 35.27 -8.23 2.26
N GLY A 92 34.23 -7.45 2.56
CA GLY A 92 34.30 -6.21 3.35
C GLY A 92 33.52 -5.03 2.76
N GLN A 93 33.19 -5.07 1.46
CA GLN A 93 32.35 -4.07 0.78
C GLN A 93 30.92 -4.55 0.51
N ALA A 94 30.40 -5.46 1.33
CA ALA A 94 28.96 -5.71 1.34
C ALA A 94 28.28 -4.44 1.86
N GLN A 95 27.95 -3.53 0.94
CA GLN A 95 27.12 -2.37 1.23
C GLN A 95 25.84 -2.91 1.87
N ASN A 96 25.71 -2.69 3.18
CA ASN A 96 24.46 -2.98 3.87
C ASN A 96 23.37 -2.18 3.13
N PRO A 97 22.25 -2.82 2.73
CA PRO A 97 21.15 -2.13 2.08
C PRO A 97 20.68 -0.90 2.87
N GLN A 98 20.76 -0.96 4.21
CA GLN A 98 20.49 0.15 5.12
C GLN A 98 21.55 1.29 5.08
N ALA A 99 22.82 0.98 4.82
CA ALA A 99 23.89 1.99 4.77
C ALA A 99 23.85 2.80 3.46
N GLN A 100 23.47 2.17 2.34
CA GLN A 100 23.20 2.87 1.08
C GLN A 100 22.00 3.82 1.17
N MET A 101 20.97 3.47 1.97
CA MET A 101 19.83 4.35 2.22
C MET A 101 20.22 5.60 3.02
N PHE A 102 21.19 5.51 3.92
CA PHE A 102 21.66 6.66 4.70
C PHE A 102 22.72 7.50 3.98
N SER A 103 23.47 6.91 3.05
CA SER A 103 24.47 7.65 2.27
C SER A 103 23.88 8.57 1.20
N ASP A 104 22.64 8.31 0.77
CA ASP A 104 21.91 9.16 -0.19
C ASP A 104 20.63 9.73 0.43
N PRO A 105 20.71 10.91 1.08
CA PRO A 105 19.56 11.61 1.67
C PRO A 105 18.37 11.80 0.70
N ASN A 106 18.64 11.90 -0.60
CA ASN A 106 17.60 12.02 -1.63
C ASN A 106 16.81 10.71 -1.83
N MET A 107 17.46 9.55 -1.82
CA MET A 107 16.80 8.23 -1.97
C MET A 107 15.92 7.89 -0.76
N ALA A 108 16.40 8.16 0.45
CA ALA A 108 15.62 7.99 1.67
C ALA A 108 14.41 8.93 1.71
N MET A 109 14.60 10.17 1.26
CA MET A 109 13.50 11.13 1.19
C MET A 109 12.46 10.74 0.15
N ASP A 110 12.85 10.17 -0.99
CA ASP A 110 11.91 9.71 -2.02
C ASP A 110 11.09 8.50 -1.56
N MET A 111 11.70 7.56 -0.83
CA MET A 111 10.96 6.45 -0.20
C MET A 111 10.02 6.96 0.90
N MET A 112 10.47 7.90 1.72
CA MET A 112 9.65 8.51 2.77
C MET A 112 8.49 9.30 2.16
N LYS A 113 8.72 10.13 1.14
CA LYS A 113 7.67 10.85 0.39
C LYS A 113 6.64 9.87 -0.17
N LYS A 114 7.08 8.75 -0.75
CA LYS A 114 6.17 7.71 -1.27
C LYS A 114 5.31 7.11 -0.18
N ASN A 115 5.88 6.74 0.97
CA ASN A 115 5.12 6.19 2.10
C ASN A 115 4.18 7.24 2.73
N LEU A 116 4.66 8.47 2.92
CA LEU A 116 3.87 9.59 3.45
C LEU A 116 2.70 9.97 2.53
N SER A 117 2.88 9.91 1.21
CA SER A 117 1.79 10.15 0.25
C SER A 117 0.64 9.14 0.38
N MET A 118 0.90 7.96 0.95
CA MET A 118 -0.14 6.98 1.26
C MET A 118 -0.75 7.17 2.65
N ILE A 119 0.05 7.53 3.65
CA ILE A 119 -0.39 7.66 5.05
C ILE A 119 -1.20 8.94 5.27
N ILE A 120 -0.71 10.09 4.78
CA ILE A 120 -1.30 11.41 5.05
C ILE A 120 -2.78 11.46 4.65
N PRO A 121 -3.19 11.04 3.43
CA PRO A 121 -4.60 11.10 3.05
C PRO A 121 -5.49 10.22 3.93
N GLN A 122 -5.01 9.04 4.34
CA GLN A 122 -5.79 8.11 5.16
C GLN A 122 -5.99 8.65 6.58
N THR A 123 -4.95 9.24 7.17
CA THR A 123 -5.03 9.85 8.51
C THR A 123 -5.94 11.08 8.50
N LEU A 124 -5.83 11.94 7.48
CA LEU A 124 -6.66 13.13 7.36
C LEU A 124 -8.14 12.77 7.17
N THR A 125 -8.42 11.79 6.32
CA THR A 125 -9.80 11.32 6.10
C THR A 125 -10.35 10.65 7.36
N PHE A 126 -9.54 9.88 8.08
CA PHE A 126 -9.94 9.28 9.36
C PHE A 126 -10.27 10.36 10.42
N ALA A 127 -9.42 11.38 10.56
CA ALA A 127 -9.66 12.50 11.47
C ALA A 127 -10.93 13.28 11.09
N TRP A 128 -11.15 13.52 9.80
CA TRP A 128 -12.35 14.18 9.28
C TRP A 128 -13.62 13.39 9.61
N VAL A 129 -13.63 12.07 9.36
CA VAL A 129 -14.78 11.21 9.71
C VAL A 129 -15.01 11.18 11.22
N ASN A 130 -13.93 11.15 12.02
CA ASN A 130 -14.05 11.18 13.48
C ASN A 130 -14.65 12.49 14.00
N PHE A 131 -14.29 13.63 13.41
CA PHE A 131 -14.80 14.94 13.84
C PHE A 131 -16.26 15.18 13.42
N PHE A 132 -16.62 14.90 12.16
CA PHE A 132 -17.96 15.22 11.63
C PHE A 132 -19.01 14.13 11.86
N PHE A 133 -18.59 12.88 11.95
CA PHE A 133 -19.49 11.73 12.04
C PHE A 133 -19.13 10.88 13.27
N SER A 134 -19.34 11.40 14.47
CA SER A 134 -19.18 10.65 15.73
C SER A 134 -20.45 10.65 16.56
N GLY A 135 -20.58 9.67 17.47
CA GLY A 135 -21.65 9.65 18.47
C GLY A 135 -22.95 8.95 18.06
N PHE A 136 -23.05 8.35 16.87
CA PHE A 136 -24.26 7.66 16.42
C PHE A 136 -23.99 6.32 15.72
N VAL A 137 -24.99 5.43 15.74
CA VAL A 137 -25.00 4.17 15.00
C VAL A 137 -25.39 4.46 13.55
N ALA A 138 -24.59 3.98 12.59
CA ALA A 138 -24.78 4.28 11.17
C ALA A 138 -25.51 3.15 10.43
N ALA A 139 -25.17 1.88 10.68
CA ALA A 139 -25.75 0.75 9.98
C ALA A 139 -25.73 -0.53 10.80
N LYS A 140 -26.58 -1.50 10.42
CA LYS A 140 -26.55 -2.89 10.90
C LYS A 140 -25.97 -3.78 9.81
N ILE A 141 -24.98 -4.58 10.17
CA ILE A 141 -24.35 -5.54 9.26
C ILE A 141 -25.14 -6.87 9.27
N PRO A 142 -25.40 -7.51 8.11
CA PRO A 142 -26.23 -8.71 8.01
C PRO A 142 -25.51 -10.02 8.34
N PHE A 143 -24.30 -9.98 8.91
CA PHE A 143 -23.53 -11.15 9.30
C PHE A 143 -23.06 -11.05 10.76
N PRO A 144 -23.00 -12.17 11.49
CA PRO A 144 -22.63 -12.16 12.91
C PRO A 144 -21.16 -11.76 13.09
N LEU A 145 -20.92 -10.79 13.97
CA LEU A 145 -19.59 -10.28 14.31
C LEU A 145 -19.18 -10.75 15.70
N THR A 146 -17.89 -11.08 15.86
CA THR A 146 -17.38 -11.49 17.17
C THR A 146 -17.16 -10.28 18.08
N GLN A 147 -17.33 -10.48 19.40
CA GLN A 147 -17.18 -9.46 20.43
C GLN A 147 -15.82 -8.73 20.40
N ARG A 148 -14.76 -9.36 19.87
CA ARG A 148 -13.43 -8.76 19.73
C ARG A 148 -13.43 -7.55 18.78
N PHE A 149 -14.35 -7.51 17.81
CA PHE A 149 -14.49 -6.39 16.90
C PHE A 149 -15.24 -5.20 17.52
N ARG A 150 -15.88 -5.36 18.68
CA ARG A 150 -16.64 -4.29 19.36
C ARG A 150 -15.80 -3.04 19.57
N GLY A 151 -14.58 -3.20 20.09
CA GLY A 151 -13.65 -2.07 20.30
C GLY A 151 -13.43 -1.30 18.99
N MET A 152 -13.19 -1.98 17.88
CA MET A 152 -12.97 -1.32 16.59
C MET A 152 -14.26 -0.72 16.01
N LEU A 153 -15.39 -1.43 16.13
CA LEU A 153 -16.64 -1.13 15.41
C LEU A 153 -17.53 -0.08 16.11
N GLN A 154 -17.45 -0.03 17.44
CA GLN A 154 -18.32 0.78 18.31
C GLN A 154 -17.54 1.82 19.11
N ASN A 155 -16.24 2.03 18.82
CA ASN A 155 -15.54 3.18 19.36
C ASN A 155 -16.37 4.45 19.10
N GLY A 156 -16.62 5.25 20.15
CA GLY A 156 -17.42 6.48 20.09
C GLY A 156 -18.93 6.31 20.19
N ILE A 157 -19.42 5.11 20.49
CA ILE A 157 -20.80 4.85 20.87
C ILE A 157 -20.77 4.27 22.28
N ASP A 158 -21.32 4.98 23.26
CA ASP A 158 -21.31 4.56 24.67
C ASP A 158 -22.56 3.71 25.02
N LEU A 159 -22.85 2.72 24.19
CA LEU A 159 -23.99 1.81 24.37
C LEU A 159 -23.48 0.38 24.53
N SER A 160 -23.13 0.02 25.76
CA SER A 160 -22.58 -1.29 26.15
C SER A 160 -23.53 -2.48 25.90
N ALA A 161 -24.83 -2.21 25.80
CA ALA A 161 -25.91 -3.18 25.62
C ALA A 161 -26.28 -3.47 24.14
N VAL A 162 -25.72 -2.73 23.18
CA VAL A 162 -26.05 -2.89 21.76
C VAL A 162 -25.26 -4.05 21.14
N ASP A 163 -25.91 -4.81 20.27
CA ASP A 163 -25.29 -5.93 19.55
C ASP A 163 -24.13 -5.45 18.66
N VAL A 164 -23.09 -6.28 18.51
CA VAL A 164 -21.85 -5.97 17.77
C VAL A 164 -22.12 -5.78 16.27
N SER A 165 -23.26 -6.25 15.80
CA SER A 165 -23.78 -6.07 14.44
C SER A 165 -24.09 -4.61 14.10
N TYR A 166 -24.26 -3.74 15.10
CA TYR A 166 -24.47 -2.30 14.90
C TYR A 166 -23.13 -1.57 14.84
N VAL A 167 -23.00 -0.76 13.79
CA VAL A 167 -21.72 -0.25 13.31
C VAL A 167 -21.75 1.28 13.30
N SER A 168 -20.71 1.89 13.84
CA SER A 168 -20.51 3.33 13.78
C SER A 168 -20.18 3.81 12.36
N SER A 169 -20.43 5.08 12.10
CA SER A 169 -19.93 5.82 10.91
C SER A 169 -18.44 5.60 10.62
N ARG A 170 -17.59 5.50 11.66
CA ARG A 170 -16.14 5.22 11.52
C ARG A 170 -15.84 3.85 10.97
N SER A 171 -16.69 2.90 11.30
CA SER A 171 -16.54 1.53 10.88
C SER A 171 -17.11 1.34 9.48
N TRP A 172 -18.16 2.10 9.13
CA TRP A 172 -18.57 2.30 7.75
C TRP A 172 -17.45 2.89 6.89
N TYR A 173 -16.69 3.87 7.40
CA TYR A 173 -15.49 4.38 6.72
C TYR A 173 -14.46 3.28 6.46
N PHE A 174 -14.13 2.45 7.46
CA PHE A 174 -13.19 1.33 7.26
C PHE A 174 -13.70 0.32 6.23
N LEU A 175 -15.00 0.00 6.23
CA LEU A 175 -15.59 -0.87 5.21
C LEU A 175 -15.44 -0.28 3.81
N ASN A 176 -15.69 1.02 3.64
CA ASN A 176 -15.49 1.70 2.35
C ASN A 176 -14.00 1.73 1.99
N LEU A 177 -13.09 2.01 2.93
CA LEU A 177 -11.64 2.05 2.68
C LEU A 177 -11.10 0.73 2.11
N PHE A 178 -11.56 -0.41 2.64
CA PHE A 178 -11.13 -1.72 2.17
C PHE A 178 -11.92 -2.21 0.96
N GLY A 179 -13.23 -1.96 0.91
CA GLY A 179 -14.11 -2.42 -0.17
C GLY A 179 -13.95 -1.64 -1.48
N LEU A 180 -13.63 -0.34 -1.42
CA LEU A 180 -13.49 0.50 -2.60
C LEU A 180 -12.21 0.24 -3.40
N ARG A 181 -11.23 -0.52 -2.88
CA ARG A 181 -10.02 -0.89 -3.63
C ARG A 181 -10.35 -1.63 -4.92
N GLY A 182 -11.28 -2.58 -4.88
CA GLY A 182 -11.73 -3.30 -6.07
C GLY A 182 -12.42 -2.39 -7.07
N LEU A 183 -13.26 -1.46 -6.58
CA LEU A 183 -13.92 -0.46 -7.43
C LEU A 183 -12.89 0.49 -8.09
N PHE A 184 -11.90 0.95 -7.34
CA PHE A 184 -10.85 1.82 -7.88
C PHE A 184 -9.99 1.10 -8.91
N SER A 185 -9.71 -0.20 -8.74
CA SER A 185 -9.04 -1.00 -9.77
C SER A 185 -9.85 -1.09 -11.06
N LEU A 186 -11.18 -1.18 -10.97
CA LEU A 186 -12.07 -1.19 -12.14
C LEU A 186 -12.14 0.17 -12.84
N ILE A 187 -12.24 1.27 -12.07
CA ILE A 187 -12.42 2.63 -12.61
C ILE A 187 -11.09 3.22 -13.14
N LEU A 188 -9.97 2.94 -12.46
CA LEU A 188 -8.68 3.60 -12.69
C LEU A 188 -7.62 2.67 -13.31
N GLY A 189 -7.92 1.37 -13.48
CA GLY A 189 -7.01 0.36 -14.00
C GLY A 189 -6.13 -0.30 -12.93
N GLU A 190 -5.47 -1.42 -13.28
CA GLU A 190 -4.64 -2.24 -12.37
C GLU A 190 -3.37 -1.55 -11.83
N GLU A 191 -2.97 -0.38 -12.36
CA GLU A 191 -1.77 0.35 -11.92
C GLU A 191 -2.01 1.39 -10.80
N ASN A 192 -2.94 1.09 -9.87
CA ASN A 192 -3.26 1.94 -8.73
C ASN A 192 -2.56 1.49 -7.43
#